data_AF-A0A3D0SC24-F1
#
_entry.id   AF-A0A3D0SC24-F1
#
_cell.length_a   1.000
_cell.length_b   1.000
_cell.length_c   1.000
_cell.angle_alpha   90.00
_cell.angle_beta   90.00
_cell.angle_gamma   90.00
#
_symmetry.space_group_name_H-M   'P 1'
#
loop_
_entity.id
_entity.type
_entity.pdbx_description
1 polymer ?
#
loop_
_entity_poly.entity_id
_entity_poly.type
_entity_poly.pdbx_seq_one_letter_code
_entity_poly.pdbx_strand_id
1 'polypeptide(L)'
;MAVPTALRDGDVYDASPDFVYAVSLLAALEAATGQDGHGLVLPFLGMTRAELTDFGQRRPTHYVPVPIGDLRAGLTELEQRLTDLLADSQVLQHSLRLDAARRLLRRGVAAVA
;
A
#
# COMPACT_ATOMS: atom_id res chain seq x y z
N MET A 1 6.44 -12.36 -32.01
CA MET A 1 6.98 -11.25 -31.19
C MET A 1 7.47 -11.86 -29.89
N ALA A 2 8.78 -11.89 -29.66
CA ALA A 2 9.33 -12.28 -28.37
C ALA A 2 9.17 -11.10 -27.42
N VAL A 3 8.40 -11.30 -26.35
CA VAL A 3 8.36 -10.36 -25.23
C VAL A 3 9.75 -10.40 -24.61
N PRO A 4 10.46 -9.27 -24.46
CA PRO A 4 11.75 -9.28 -23.79
C PRO A 4 11.52 -9.72 -22.34
N THR A 5 11.94 -10.94 -22.01
CA THR A 5 12.21 -11.35 -20.63
C THR A 5 13.45 -10.59 -20.19
N ALA A 6 13.30 -9.30 -19.91
CA ALA A 6 14.26 -8.56 -19.12
C ALA A 6 14.45 -9.34 -17.83
N LEU A 7 15.70 -9.69 -17.54
CA LEU A 7 16.10 -10.41 -16.34
C LEU A 7 15.37 -9.84 -15.12
N ARG A 8 14.55 -10.67 -14.48
CA ARG A 8 14.08 -10.44 -13.11
C ARG A 8 15.27 -10.75 -12.20
N ASP A 9 16.17 -9.79 -12.07
CA ASP A 9 17.29 -9.87 -11.14
C ASP A 9 17.08 -8.84 -10.04
N GLY A 10 17.08 -9.33 -8.79
CA GLY A 10 17.02 -8.53 -7.58
C GLY A 10 15.68 -8.60 -6.85
N ASP A 11 15.72 -8.93 -5.56
CA ASP A 11 14.78 -8.39 -4.59
C ASP A 11 14.78 -6.85 -4.75
N VAL A 12 13.85 -6.31 -5.54
CA VAL A 12 13.88 -4.89 -5.91
C VAL A 12 13.30 -4.08 -4.76
N TYR A 13 14.19 -3.52 -3.96
CA TYR A 13 13.80 -2.45 -3.06
C TYR A 13 13.36 -1.23 -3.89
N ASP A 14 12.17 -0.72 -3.63
CA ASP A 14 11.68 0.52 -4.24
C ASP A 14 12.08 1.71 -3.35
N ALA A 15 12.85 2.61 -3.95
CA ALA A 15 13.29 3.86 -3.32
C ALA A 15 12.38 5.05 -3.67
N SER A 16 11.33 4.83 -4.46
CA SER A 16 10.37 5.87 -4.82
C SER A 16 9.77 6.49 -3.54
N PRO A 17 9.86 7.82 -3.38
CA PRO A 17 9.31 8.50 -2.21
C PRO A 17 7.85 8.17 -1.97
N ASP A 18 7.04 8.10 -3.04
CA ASP A 18 5.61 7.84 -2.93
C ASP A 18 5.31 6.40 -2.47
N PHE A 19 6.09 5.42 -2.96
CA PHE A 19 5.93 4.04 -2.52
C PHE A 19 6.39 3.84 -1.08
N VAL A 20 7.58 4.37 -0.74
CA VAL A 20 8.11 4.35 0.63
C VAL A 20 7.12 4.98 1.60
N TYR A 21 6.56 6.14 1.23
CA TYR A 21 5.57 6.82 2.05
C TYR A 21 4.27 6.01 2.17
N ALA A 22 3.72 5.47 1.09
CA ALA A 22 2.49 4.68 1.14
C ALA A 22 2.62 3.45 2.04
N VAL A 23 3.73 2.72 1.95
CA VAL A 23 3.99 1.55 2.82
C VAL A 23 4.26 1.97 4.26
N SER A 24 4.88 3.13 4.48
CA SER A 24 5.11 3.68 5.82
C SER A 24 3.82 4.16 6.49
N LEU A 25 2.97 4.85 5.75
CA LEU A 25 1.63 5.26 6.19
C LEU A 25 0.78 4.04 6.52
N LEU A 26 0.81 3.00 5.69
CA LEU A 26 0.13 1.74 5.98
C LEU A 26 0.62 1.13 7.30
N ALA A 27 1.93 1.03 7.51
CA ALA A 27 2.50 0.48 8.74
C ALA A 27 2.13 1.33 9.97
N ALA A 28 2.12 2.66 9.83
CA ALA A 28 1.70 3.57 10.89
C ALA A 28 0.22 3.40 11.23
N LEU A 29 -0.64 3.23 10.22
CA LEU A 29 -2.06 2.90 10.41
C LEU A 29 -2.22 1.56 11.13
N GLU A 30 -1.53 0.50 10.72
CA GLU A 30 -1.57 -0.80 11.41
C GLU A 30 -1.19 -0.69 12.90
N ALA A 31 -0.20 0.16 13.21
CA ALA A 31 0.28 0.40 14.56
C ALA A 31 -0.60 1.35 15.39
N ALA A 32 -1.54 2.07 14.79
CA ALA A 32 -2.44 3.02 15.45
C ALA A 32 -3.60 2.32 16.20
N THR A 33 -3.27 1.30 17.01
CA THR A 33 -4.25 0.40 17.65
C THR A 33 -5.15 1.04 18.71
N GLY A 34 -4.90 2.30 19.07
CA GLY A 34 -5.66 3.03 20.08
C GLY A 34 -6.88 3.80 19.55
N GLN A 35 -7.18 3.73 18.26
CA GLN A 35 -8.27 4.51 17.65
C GLN A 35 -9.56 3.69 17.49
N ASP A 36 -10.71 4.36 17.67
CA ASP A 36 -12.03 3.76 17.46
C ASP A 36 -12.19 3.27 16.01
N GLY A 37 -12.79 2.08 15.85
CA GLY A 37 -12.96 1.45 14.54
C GLY A 37 -11.73 0.71 14.00
N HIS A 38 -10.54 0.85 14.63
CA HIS A 38 -9.29 0.24 14.15
C HIS A 38 -9.37 -1.28 13.98
N GLY A 39 -10.00 -1.98 14.93
CA GLY A 39 -10.15 -3.43 14.88
C GLY A 39 -10.92 -3.93 13.64
N LEU A 40 -11.81 -3.11 13.08
CA LEU A 40 -12.56 -3.45 11.86
C LEU A 40 -11.68 -3.32 10.61
N VAL A 41 -10.72 -2.39 10.60
CA VAL A 41 -9.88 -2.09 9.43
C VAL A 41 -8.61 -2.94 9.40
N LEU A 42 -8.12 -3.37 10.56
CA LEU A 42 -6.84 -4.07 10.69
C LEU A 42 -6.68 -5.28 9.74
N PRO A 43 -7.69 -6.15 9.52
CA PRO A 43 -7.58 -7.22 8.53
C PRO A 43 -7.37 -6.70 7.09
N PHE A 44 -8.03 -5.59 6.73
CA PHE A 44 -7.90 -4.98 5.41
C PHE A 44 -6.53 -4.32 5.22
N LEU A 45 -5.99 -3.67 6.27
CA LEU A 45 -4.63 -3.12 6.25
C LEU A 45 -3.59 -4.21 6.05
N GLY A 46 -3.69 -5.32 6.80
CA GLY A 46 -2.78 -6.46 6.67
C GLY A 46 -2.82 -7.09 5.27
N MET A 47 -4.00 -7.26 4.69
CA MET A 47 -4.12 -7.75 3.30
C MET A 47 -3.57 -6.74 2.28
N THR A 48 -3.80 -5.45 2.49
CA THR A 48 -3.26 -4.38 1.65
C THR A 48 -1.74 -4.41 1.68
N ARG A 49 -1.11 -4.58 2.86
CA ARG A 49 0.34 -4.73 3.00
C ARG A 49 0.88 -5.93 2.24
N ALA A 50 0.20 -7.07 2.35
CA ALA A 50 0.62 -8.30 1.69
C ALA A 50 0.62 -8.14 0.17
N GLU A 51 -0.39 -7.48 -0.41
CA GLU A 51 -0.43 -7.17 -1.85
C GLU A 51 0.71 -6.25 -2.30
N LEU A 52 1.12 -5.29 -1.46
CA LEU A 52 2.17 -4.32 -1.78
C LEU A 52 3.60 -4.85 -1.56
N THR A 53 3.82 -5.69 -0.56
CA THR A 53 5.20 -6.04 -0.09
C THR A 53 5.52 -7.54 -0.14
N ASP A 54 4.56 -8.42 0.12
CA ASP A 54 4.82 -9.86 0.26
C ASP A 54 4.55 -10.64 -1.04
N PHE A 55 3.52 -10.27 -1.81
CA PHE A 55 3.18 -10.92 -3.08
C PHE A 55 4.02 -10.43 -4.28
N GLY A 56 5.29 -10.11 -4.01
CA GLY A 56 6.35 -10.01 -5.00
C GLY A 56 6.33 -8.76 -5.86
N GLN A 57 5.86 -7.62 -5.34
CA GLN A 57 6.09 -6.33 -6.00
C GLN A 57 7.49 -5.83 -5.67
N ARG A 58 7.66 -5.18 -4.52
CA ARG A 58 8.86 -4.42 -4.15
C ARG A 58 8.90 -4.20 -2.64
N ARG A 59 10.07 -4.24 -2.03
CA ARG A 59 10.22 -3.90 -0.59
C ARG A 59 10.50 -2.40 -0.48
N PRO A 60 9.92 -1.66 0.48
CA PRO A 60 10.38 -0.29 0.69
C PRO A 60 11.86 -0.31 1.12
N THR A 61 12.68 0.56 0.54
CA THR A 61 14.10 0.67 0.93
C THR A 61 14.29 1.03 2.42
N HIS A 62 13.33 1.77 2.98
CA HIS A 62 13.29 2.18 4.38
C HIS A 62 11.86 2.57 4.74
N TYR A 63 11.60 2.76 6.03
CA TYR A 63 10.36 3.33 6.54
C TYR A 63 10.59 4.76 7.03
N VAL A 64 9.59 5.61 6.84
CA VAL A 64 9.57 6.97 7.40
C VAL A 64 8.54 7.06 8.51
N PRO A 65 8.77 7.85 9.58
CA PRO A 65 7.77 8.06 10.61
C PRO A 65 6.59 8.85 10.04
N VAL A 66 5.38 8.31 10.16
CA VAL A 66 4.13 8.97 9.75
C VAL A 66 3.21 9.10 10.96
N PRO A 67 2.88 10.33 11.41
CA PRO A 67 1.97 10.52 12.53
C PRO A 67 0.51 10.26 12.11
N ILE A 68 -0.17 9.37 12.82
CA ILE A 68 -1.61 9.14 12.64
C ILE A 68 -2.40 9.95 13.67
N GLY A 69 -2.97 11.06 13.23
CA GLY A 69 -3.87 11.88 14.07
C GLY A 69 -5.32 11.37 14.05
N ASP A 70 -5.79 10.91 12.89
CA ASP A 70 -7.16 10.47 12.66
C ASP A 70 -7.18 9.27 11.70
N LEU A 71 -7.90 8.20 12.06
CA LEU A 71 -7.96 6.96 11.30
C LEU A 71 -8.54 7.20 9.90
N ARG A 72 -9.65 7.93 9.82
CA ARG A 72 -10.39 8.13 8.57
C ARG A 72 -9.61 8.99 7.59
N ALA A 73 -8.95 10.04 8.08
CA ALA A 73 -8.06 10.89 7.29
C ALA A 73 -6.86 10.08 6.78
N GLY A 74 -6.22 9.27 7.64
CA GLY A 74 -5.08 8.44 7.24
C GLY A 74 -5.45 7.37 6.21
N LEU A 75 -6.62 6.73 6.34
CA LEU A 75 -7.12 5.78 5.33
C LEU A 75 -7.44 6.46 3.99
N THR A 76 -8.01 7.66 4.04
CA THR A 76 -8.30 8.46 2.83
C THR A 76 -7.01 8.86 2.11
N GLU A 77 -6.01 9.30 2.87
CA GLU A 77 -4.69 9.64 2.33
C GLU A 77 -4.04 8.41 1.69
N LEU A 78 -4.08 7.26 2.36
CA LEU A 78 -3.54 6.01 1.81
C LEU A 78 -4.25 5.62 0.51
N GLU A 79 -5.57 5.75 0.43
CA GLU A 79 -6.33 5.46 -0.80
C GLU A 79 -5.93 6.37 -1.96
N GLN A 80 -5.76 7.67 -1.70
CA GLN A 80 -5.32 8.62 -2.70
C GLN A 80 -3.93 8.25 -3.21
N ARG A 81 -2.99 7.97 -2.31
CA ARG A 81 -1.62 7.57 -2.68
C ARG A 81 -1.56 6.31 -3.52
N LEU A 82 -2.37 5.29 -3.19
CA LEU A 82 -2.46 4.08 -4.01
C LEU A 82 -3.08 4.35 -5.38
N THR A 83 -3.97 5.34 -5.49
CA THR A 83 -4.55 5.77 -6.77
C THR A 83 -3.52 6.48 -7.64
N ASP A 84 -2.71 7.35 -7.06
CA ASP A 84 -1.64 8.06 -7.77
C ASP A 84 -0.57 7.07 -8.26
N LEU A 85 -0.11 6.16 -7.38
CA LEU A 85 0.83 5.09 -7.75
C LEU A 85 0.28 4.19 -8.87
N LEU A 86 -1.03 3.92 -8.87
CA LEU A 86 -1.66 3.13 -9.93
C LEU A 86 -1.67 3.89 -11.27
N ALA A 87 -1.91 5.21 -11.25
CA ALA A 87 -1.90 6.04 -12.45
C ALA A 87 -0.50 6.13 -13.08
N ASP A 88 0.54 6.15 -12.25
CA ASP A 88 1.94 6.26 -12.69
C ASP A 88 2.60 4.90 -13.01
N SER A 89 1.96 3.79 -12.65
CA SER A 89 2.51 2.45 -12.86
C SER A 89 2.46 2.01 -14.33
N GLN A 90 3.63 1.90 -14.95
CA GLN A 90 3.80 1.39 -16.32
C GLN A 90 3.95 -0.14 -16.40
N VAL A 91 4.02 -0.84 -15.27
CA VAL A 91 4.20 -2.29 -15.21
C VAL A 91 2.88 -2.95 -14.83
N LEU A 92 2.33 -3.75 -15.74
CA LEU A 92 1.02 -4.39 -15.56
C LEU A 92 0.90 -5.16 -14.23
N GLN A 93 1.92 -5.93 -13.86
CA GLN A 93 1.94 -6.65 -12.59
C GLN A 93 1.86 -5.70 -11.38
N HIS A 94 2.50 -4.52 -11.46
CA HIS A 94 2.42 -3.53 -10.39
C HIS A 94 1.03 -2.91 -10.30
N SER A 95 0.46 -2.54 -11.44
CA SER A 95 -0.88 -1.96 -11.52
C SER A 95 -1.94 -2.92 -10.98
N LEU A 96 -1.85 -4.22 -11.27
CA LEU A 96 -2.82 -5.20 -10.78
C LEU A 96 -2.83 -5.35 -9.25
N ARG A 97 -1.65 -5.34 -8.58
CA ARG A 97 -1.67 -5.41 -7.11
C ARG A 97 -1.95 -4.07 -6.45
N LEU A 98 -1.53 -2.94 -7.03
CA LEU A 98 -1.94 -1.62 -6.55
C LEU A 98 -3.46 -1.49 -6.59
N ASP A 99 -4.11 -1.97 -7.65
CA ASP A 99 -5.56 -1.99 -7.74
C ASP A 99 -6.21 -2.99 -6.75
N ALA A 100 -5.60 -4.16 -6.51
CA ALA A 100 -6.05 -5.09 -5.48
C ALA A 100 -5.94 -4.51 -4.07
N ALA A 101 -4.78 -3.94 -3.71
CA ALA A 101 -4.52 -3.24 -2.46
C ALA A 101 -5.53 -2.11 -2.25
N ARG A 102 -5.75 -1.27 -3.27
CA ARG A 102 -6.74 -0.19 -3.22
C ARG A 102 -8.17 -0.71 -2.99
N ARG A 103 -8.57 -1.81 -3.64
CA ARG A 103 -9.89 -2.43 -3.41
C ARG A 103 -10.05 -2.96 -1.99
N LEU A 104 -9.02 -3.57 -1.42
CA LEU A 104 -9.02 -4.05 -0.04
C LEU A 104 -9.14 -2.89 0.95
N LEU A 105 -8.35 -1.84 0.74
CA LEU A 105 -8.39 -0.62 1.54
C LEU A 105 -9.78 0.03 1.50
N ARG A 106 -10.39 0.16 0.32
CA ARG A 106 -11.76 0.70 0.17
C ARG A 106 -12.80 -0.08 0.96
N ARG A 107 -12.65 -1.40 1.06
CA ARG A 107 -13.54 -2.22 1.90
C ARG A 107 -13.34 -1.91 3.39
N GLY A 108 -12.09 -1.70 3.81
CA GLY A 108 -11.77 -1.24 5.17
C GLY A 108 -12.33 0.15 5.48
N VAL A 109 -12.19 1.11 4.55
CA VAL A 109 -12.77 2.46 4.66
C VAL A 109 -14.28 2.38 4.82
N ALA A 110 -14.96 1.60 3.97
CA ALA A 110 -16.41 1.43 4.02
C ALA A 110 -16.88 0.77 5.33
N ALA A 111 -16.04 -0.04 5.99
CA ALA A 111 -16.39 -0.68 7.27
C ALA A 111 -16.39 0.31 8.46
N VAL A 112 -15.77 1.49 8.31
CA VAL A 112 -15.69 2.54 9.34
C VAL A 112 -16.46 3.80 8.92
N ALA A 113 -17.05 3.81 7.72
CA ALA A 113 -17.87 4.91 7.21
C ALA A 113 -19.19 5.04 7.97
#